data_AF-A0A1Q5H2X4-F1
#
_entry.id   AF-A0A1Q5H2X4-F1
#
_cell.length_a   1.000
_cell.length_b   1.000
_cell.length_c   1.000
_cell.angle_alpha   90.00
_cell.angle_beta   90.00
_cell.angle_gamma   90.00
#
_symmetry.space_group_name_H-M   'P 1'
#
loop_
_entity.id
_entity.type
_entity.pdbx_description
1 polymer ?
#
loop_
_entity_poly.entity_id
_entity_poly.type
_entity_poly.pdbx_seq_one_letter_code
_entity_poly.pdbx_strand_id
1 'polypeptide(L)' 'MTTESPKWFKSSYSSNGGDCVEVAANFAAARGIVPVRDSKVADGPVVAVPVTAFAAFVAGVQGGTFDTV' A
#
# COMPACT_ATOMS: atom_id res chain seq x y z
N MET A 1 14.65 -6.67 -20.56
CA MET A 1 13.88 -5.90 -19.57
C MET A 1 13.50 -6.84 -18.44
N THR A 2 14.00 -6.63 -17.22
CA THR A 2 13.64 -7.46 -16.08
C THR A 2 12.21 -7.12 -15.67
N THR A 3 11.30 -8.08 -15.79
CA THR A 3 9.92 -7.92 -15.30
C THR A 3 9.96 -7.98 -13.77
N GLU A 4 9.98 -6.83 -13.12
CA GLU A 4 9.75 -6.73 -11.67
C GLU A 4 8.34 -7.22 -11.34
N SER A 5 8.21 -8.16 -10.41
CA SER A 5 6.95 -8.61 -9.85
C SER A 5 6.66 -7.90 -8.51
N PRO A 6 5.39 -7.61 -8.18
CA PRO A 6 5.05 -6.97 -6.93
C PRO A 6 5.43 -7.86 -5.75
N LYS A 7 6.21 -7.32 -4.80
CA LYS A 7 6.54 -7.99 -3.54
C LYS A 7 5.58 -7.50 -2.47
N TRP A 8 4.48 -8.23 -2.30
CA TRP A 8 3.42 -7.87 -1.37
C TRP A 8 3.88 -7.94 0.08
N PHE A 9 3.68 -6.85 0.80
CA PHE A 9 3.88 -6.72 2.23
C PHE A 9 2.52 -6.54 2.90
N LYS A 10 2.15 -7.47 3.77
CA LYS A 10 0.92 -7.41 4.56
C LYS A 10 1.18 -6.66 5.86
N SER A 11 0.26 -5.75 6.24
CA SER A 11 0.35 -5.05 7.51
C SER A 11 0.32 -6.03 8.70
N SER A 12 1.14 -5.79 9.72
CA SER A 12 1.09 -6.54 10.98
C SER A 12 -0.21 -6.34 11.75
N TYR A 13 -0.96 -5.28 11.46
CA TYR A 13 -2.27 -5.00 12.04
C TYR A 13 -3.42 -5.75 11.32
N SER A 14 -3.14 -6.40 10.19
CA SER A 14 -4.13 -7.21 9.45
C SER A 14 -4.38 -8.55 10.15
N SER A 15 -5.26 -8.55 11.16
CA SER A 15 -5.72 -9.73 11.90
C SER A 15 -7.19 -10.07 11.61
N ASN A 16 -7.73 -11.14 12.21
CA ASN A 16 -9.09 -11.67 12.01
C ASN A 16 -10.25 -10.72 12.45
N GLY A 17 -10.02 -9.40 12.51
CA GLY A 17 -10.99 -8.40 12.97
C GLY A 17 -11.13 -7.13 12.12
N GLY A 18 -10.28 -6.90 11.10
CA GLY A 18 -10.36 -5.69 10.27
C GLY A 18 -9.02 -5.27 9.67
N ASP A 19 -9.09 -4.46 8.61
CA ASP A 19 -7.95 -3.78 7.94
C ASP A 19 -6.91 -4.69 7.25
N CYS A 20 -7.41 -5.53 6.36
CA CYS A 20 -6.63 -6.43 5.52
C CYS A 20 -6.05 -5.74 4.28
N VAL A 21 -4.86 -5.14 4.41
CA VAL A 21 -4.20 -4.43 3.31
C VAL A 21 -2.81 -4.99 3.03
N GLU A 22 -2.49 -5.11 1.75
CA GLU A 22 -1.14 -5.39 1.25
C GLU A 22 -0.64 -4.27 0.33
N VAL A 23 0.66 -3.98 0.41
CA VAL A 23 1.33 -2.98 -0.44
C VAL A 23 2.57 -3.56 -1.10
N ALA A 24 2.93 -3.09 -2.30
CA ALA A 24 4.16 -3.50 -3.01
C ALA A 24 5.13 -2.33 -3.22
N ALA A 25 5.89 -1.97 -2.18
CA ALA A 25 6.76 -0.80 -2.21
C ALA A 25 7.95 -0.92 -3.17
N ASN A 26 8.33 -2.12 -3.64
CA ASN A 26 9.41 -2.28 -4.61
C ASN A 26 9.11 -1.61 -5.97
N PHE A 27 7.84 -1.36 -6.28
CA PHE A 27 7.43 -0.66 -7.49
C PHE A 27 7.63 0.86 -7.38
N ALA A 28 7.91 1.39 -6.19
CA ALA A 28 8.08 2.82 -5.99
C ALA A 28 9.23 3.37 -6.85
N ALA A 29 10.41 2.77 -6.74
CA ALA A 29 11.59 3.18 -7.50
C ALA A 29 11.51 2.77 -8.98
N ALA A 30 10.98 1.58 -9.25
CA ALA A 30 10.98 1.00 -10.60
C ALA A 30 9.87 1.55 -11.51
N ARG A 31 8.73 1.98 -10.94
CA ARG A 31 7.50 2.31 -11.67
C ARG A 31 6.83 3.61 -11.21
N GLY A 32 7.31 4.24 -10.13
CA GLY A 32 6.72 5.49 -9.61
C GLY A 32 5.37 5.29 -8.92
N ILE A 33 4.98 4.06 -8.61
CA ILE A 33 3.72 3.72 -7.96
C ILE A 33 3.92 2.77 -6.77
N VAL A 34 2.97 2.81 -5.84
CA VAL A 34 2.80 1.86 -4.75
C VAL A 34 1.47 1.14 -4.97
N PRO A 35 1.49 -0.09 -5.50
CA PRO A 35 0.30 -0.93 -5.61
C PRO A 35 -0.26 -1.25 -4.23
N VAL A 36 -1.58 -1.14 -4.05
CA VAL A 36 -2.33 -1.46 -2.83
C VAL A 36 -3.48 -2.39 -3.17
N ARG A 37 -3.69 -3.44 -2.36
CA ARG A 37 -4.83 -4.37 -2.54
C ARG A 37 -5.39 -4.86 -1.20
N ASP A 38 -6.59 -5.43 -1.27
CA ASP A 38 -7.19 -6.17 -0.15
C ASP A 38 -6.50 -7.53 -0.02
N SER A 39 -5.91 -7.79 1.16
CA SER A 39 -5.21 -9.07 1.41
C SER A 39 -6.16 -10.28 1.42
N LYS A 40 -7.47 -10.07 1.59
CA LYS A 40 -8.50 -11.12 1.55
C LYS A 40 -8.87 -11.53 0.13
N VAL A 41 -8.61 -10.66 -0.85
CA VAL A 41 -8.98 -10.86 -2.25
C VAL A 41 -7.74 -10.65 -3.12
N ALA A 42 -6.79 -11.59 -3.03
CA ALA A 42 -5.48 -11.47 -3.69
C ALA A 42 -5.58 -11.30 -5.21
N ASP A 43 -6.58 -11.93 -5.85
CA ASP A 43 -6.86 -11.83 -7.29
C ASP A 43 -7.79 -10.66 -7.64
N GLY A 44 -8.13 -9.83 -6.64
CA GLY A 44 -8.98 -8.67 -6.79
C GLY A 44 -8.27 -7.46 -7.42
N PRO A 45 -8.99 -6.34 -7.56
CA PRO A 45 -8.43 -5.11 -8.09
C PRO A 45 -7.25 -4.59 -7.29
N VAL A 46 -6.24 -4.06 -8.00
CA VAL A 46 -5.08 -3.40 -7.41
C VAL A 46 -5.13 -1.91 -7.71
N VAL A 47 -5.04 -1.09 -6.67
CA VAL A 47 -4.99 0.36 -6.81
C VAL A 47 -3.53 0.79 -6.98
N ALA A 48 -3.21 1.41 -8.10
CA ALA A 48 -1.89 1.98 -8.36
C ALA A 48 -1.81 3.41 -7.82
N VAL A 49 -1.25 3.58 -6.63
CA VAL A 49 -1.11 4.91 -6.00
C VAL A 49 0.21 5.55 -6.44
N PRO A 50 0.26 6.78 -6.95
CA PRO A 50 1.52 7.47 -7.21
C PRO A 50 2.39 7.57 -5.96
N VAL A 51 3.70 7.37 -6.08
CA VAL A 51 4.63 7.40 -4.94
C VAL A 51 4.54 8.69 -4.13
N THR A 52 4.41 9.83 -4.80
CA THR A 52 4.32 11.14 -4.13
C THR A 52 3.04 11.26 -3.30
N ALA A 53 1.93 10.75 -3.80
CA ALA A 53 0.66 10.72 -3.07
C ALA A 53 0.71 9.77 -1.88
N PHE A 54 1.30 8.58 -2.06
CA PHE A 54 1.47 7.61 -0.97
C PHE A 54 2.39 8.16 0.13
N ALA A 55 3.50 8.82 -0.23
CA ALA A 55 4.40 9.44 0.73
C ALA A 55 3.73 10.59 1.50
N ALA A 56 2.96 11.45 0.82
CA ALA A 56 2.19 12.51 1.46
C ALA A 56 1.13 11.95 2.43
N PHE A 57 0.44 10.87 2.04
CA PHE A 57 -0.51 10.16 2.89
C PHE A 57 0.17 9.64 4.17
N VAL A 58 1.30 8.93 4.05
CA VAL A 58 2.04 8.40 5.21
C VAL A 58 2.50 9.54 6.13
N ALA A 59 3.01 10.63 5.57
CA ALA A 59 3.41 11.80 6.35
C ALA A 59 2.22 12.43 7.11
N GLY A 60 1.06 12.51 6.47
CA GLY A 60 -0.17 13.01 7.11
C GLY A 60 -0.65 12.10 8.25
N VAL A 61 -0.59 10.78 8.07
CA VAL A 61 -0.91 9.80 9.14
C VAL A 61 0.05 9.96 10.31
N GLN A 62 1.36 10.03 10.05
CA GLN A 62 2.37 10.23 11.10
C GLN A 62 2.22 11.58 11.84
N GLY A 63 1.76 12.61 11.12
CA GLY A 63 1.50 13.93 11.67
C GLY A 63 0.13 14.07 12.35
N GLY A 64 -0.66 13.00 12.47
CA GLY A 64 -1.99 13.03 13.09
C GLY A 64 -3.04 13.81 12.29
N THR A 65 -2.79 14.10 11.02
CA THR A 65 -3.71 14.85 10.14
C THR A 65 -5.04 14.12 9.95
N PHE A 66 -5.03 12.79 10.08
CA PHE A 66 -6.18 11.92 9.87
C PHE A 66 -6.70 11.26 11.15
N ASP A 67 -6.18 11.66 12.31
CA ASP A 67 -6.71 11.16 13.58
C ASP A 67 -8.14 11.70 13.77
N THR A 68 -9.04 10.83 14.22
CA THR A 68 -10.44 11.20 14.45
C THR A 68 -10.54 12.16 15.65
N VAL A 69 -11.34 13.20 15.49
CA VAL A 69 -11.72 14.13 16.58
C VAL A 69 -12.51 13.44 17.69
#